data_AF-A0A536Z3N3-F1
#
_entry.id   AF-A0A536Z3N3-F1
#
_cell.length_a   1.000
_cell.length_b   1.000
_cell.length_c   1.000
_cell.angle_alpha   90.00
_cell.angle_beta   90.00
_cell.angle_gamma   90.00
#
_symmetry.space_group_name_H-M   'P 1'
#
loop_
_entity.id
_entity.type
_entity.pdbx_description
1 polymer ?
#
loop_
_entity_poly.entity_id
_entity_poly.type
_entity_poly.pdbx_seq_one_letter_code
_entity_poly.pdbx_strand_id
1 'polypeptide(L)'
;MRVRGHWSGFFTDAIAGVDIALWDLAGKLAGQSVVDLLGGARHPSIPAYASGLPRASLAERVALAHELLARGFRAIKFAAVTSRQSAQQGSHQSVVEEMRALREALGNEIEIMIDLHWKYTPTGAITLIRALEPYRPYFAEAPCAPEDIDGQADVAANVIVPIAGGEEWSTVFQVRPRLARRCVGIVQPEVAHTGLSQFVAIGKLADTQAVRVIPHATIGVGIFHAASLLGAASMPNVPFHEHQHSVFDA
;
A
#
# COMPACT_ATOMS: atom_id res chain seq x y z
N MET A 1 -11.93 -17.59 8.11
CA MET A 1 -10.66 -18.34 8.05
C MET A 1 -9.98 -18.33 9.42
N ARG A 2 -10.33 -19.25 10.32
CA ARG A 2 -9.74 -19.35 11.66
C ARG A 2 -9.68 -20.81 12.04
N VAL A 3 -8.56 -21.49 11.76
CA VAL A 3 -8.36 -22.88 12.19
C VAL A 3 -7.34 -22.86 13.31
N ARG A 4 -7.77 -23.29 14.51
CA ARG A 4 -6.90 -23.51 15.68
C ARG A 4 -6.04 -22.30 16.11
N GLY A 5 -6.48 -21.09 15.82
CA GLY A 5 -5.76 -19.87 16.23
C GLY A 5 -4.58 -19.48 15.33
N HIS A 6 -4.53 -19.95 14.08
CA HIS A 6 -3.63 -19.38 13.06
C HIS A 6 -4.31 -18.19 12.37
N TRP A 7 -3.73 -16.99 12.50
CA TRP A 7 -4.28 -15.72 12.02
C TRP A 7 -3.34 -14.94 11.07
N SER A 8 -2.17 -15.49 10.73
CA SER A 8 -1.21 -14.93 9.77
C SER A 8 -0.30 -16.01 9.17
N GLY A 9 0.54 -15.61 8.21
CA GLY A 9 1.59 -16.41 7.59
C GLY A 9 1.11 -17.32 6.45
N PHE A 10 1.93 -18.29 6.05
CA PHE A 10 1.67 -19.13 4.87
C PHE A 10 0.30 -19.82 4.86
N PHE A 11 -0.27 -20.09 6.04
CA PHE A 11 -1.60 -20.67 6.15
C PHE A 11 -2.71 -19.71 5.66
N THR A 12 -2.63 -18.42 6.01
CA THR A 12 -3.61 -17.43 5.52
C THR A 12 -3.48 -17.23 4.02
N ASP A 13 -2.26 -17.22 3.50
CA ASP A 13 -2.00 -17.06 2.06
C ASP A 13 -2.53 -18.25 1.26
N ALA A 14 -2.36 -19.48 1.77
CA ALA A 14 -2.93 -20.67 1.15
C ALA A 14 -4.46 -20.61 1.11
N ILE A 15 -5.11 -20.13 2.18
CA ILE A 15 -6.57 -19.96 2.17
C ILE A 15 -6.97 -18.81 1.24
N ALA A 16 -6.21 -17.72 1.18
CA ALA A 16 -6.47 -16.61 0.27
C ALA A 16 -6.55 -17.07 -1.19
N GLY A 17 -5.62 -17.94 -1.62
CA GLY A 17 -5.67 -18.54 -2.95
C GLY A 17 -6.94 -19.37 -3.21
N VAL A 18 -7.36 -20.18 -2.24
CA VAL A 18 -8.62 -20.95 -2.34
C VAL A 18 -9.83 -20.02 -2.35
N ASP A 19 -9.85 -18.99 -1.51
CA ASP A 19 -10.93 -18.02 -1.43
C ASP A 19 -11.13 -17.29 -2.77
N ILE A 20 -10.04 -16.83 -3.40
CA ILE A 20 -10.07 -16.21 -4.73
C ILE A 20 -10.64 -17.20 -5.77
N ALA A 21 -10.18 -18.46 -5.76
CA ALA A 21 -10.67 -19.49 -6.69
C ALA A 21 -12.16 -19.81 -6.50
N LEU A 22 -12.65 -19.78 -5.24
CA LEU A 22 -14.06 -19.98 -4.94
C LEU A 22 -14.93 -18.80 -5.39
N TRP A 23 -14.45 -17.56 -5.27
CA TRP A 23 -15.14 -16.39 -5.82
C TRP A 23 -15.21 -16.43 -7.34
N ASP A 24 -14.12 -16.81 -8.02
CA ASP A 24 -14.11 -17.01 -9.47
C ASP A 24 -15.10 -18.11 -9.90
N LEU A 25 -15.11 -19.25 -9.20
CA LEU A 25 -16.08 -20.33 -9.45
C LEU A 25 -17.53 -19.86 -9.22
N ALA A 26 -17.78 -19.10 -8.15
CA ALA A 26 -19.11 -18.55 -7.86
C ALA A 26 -19.58 -17.61 -8.98
N GLY A 27 -18.70 -16.74 -9.49
CA GLY A 27 -18.98 -15.88 -10.65
C GLY A 27 -19.36 -16.69 -11.89
N LYS A 28 -18.57 -17.73 -12.21
CA LYS A 28 -18.82 -18.63 -13.34
C LYS A 28 -20.15 -19.37 -13.22
N LEU A 29 -20.47 -19.91 -12.05
CA LEU A 29 -21.73 -20.62 -11.80
C LEU A 29 -22.95 -19.69 -11.84
N ALA A 30 -22.78 -18.44 -11.38
CA ALA A 30 -23.85 -17.43 -11.39
C ALA A 30 -24.00 -16.69 -12.73
N GLY A 31 -23.06 -16.85 -13.66
CA GLY A 31 -23.02 -16.09 -14.90
C GLY A 31 -22.79 -14.59 -14.69
N GLN A 32 -22.10 -14.21 -13.61
CA GLN A 32 -21.87 -12.81 -13.20
C GLN A 32 -20.38 -12.55 -13.00
N SER A 33 -19.97 -11.28 -13.14
CA SER A 33 -18.62 -10.89 -12.75
C SER A 33 -18.48 -10.94 -11.22
N VAL A 34 -17.26 -11.15 -10.72
CA VAL A 34 -17.02 -11.17 -9.26
C VAL A 34 -17.35 -9.82 -8.63
N VAL A 35 -17.10 -8.70 -9.31
CA VAL A 35 -17.45 -7.38 -8.79
C VAL A 35 -18.97 -7.19 -8.66
N ASP A 36 -19.77 -7.76 -9.57
CA ASP A 36 -21.24 -7.74 -9.46
C ASP A 36 -21.70 -8.54 -8.23
N LEU A 37 -21.11 -9.73 -8.01
CA LEU A 37 -21.38 -10.53 -6.81
C LEU A 37 -21.00 -9.78 -5.51
N LEU A 38 -20.00 -8.92 -5.55
CA LEU A 38 -19.57 -8.08 -4.43
C LEU A 38 -20.45 -6.83 -4.21
N GLY A 39 -21.45 -6.60 -5.05
CA GLY A 39 -22.38 -5.48 -4.97
C GLY A 39 -22.20 -4.41 -6.04
N GLY A 40 -21.47 -4.72 -7.11
CA GLY A 40 -21.27 -3.86 -8.27
C GLY A 40 -20.05 -2.93 -8.15
N ALA A 41 -19.57 -2.46 -9.30
CA ALA A 41 -18.46 -1.53 -9.36
C ALA A 41 -18.90 -0.13 -8.93
N ARG A 42 -18.21 0.43 -7.95
CA ARG A 42 -18.32 1.83 -7.49
C ARG A 42 -17.34 2.75 -8.21
N HIS A 43 -16.28 2.18 -8.73
CA HIS A 43 -15.24 2.88 -9.49
C HIS A 43 -15.19 2.31 -10.92
N PRO A 44 -15.46 3.12 -11.97
CA PRO A 44 -15.29 2.67 -13.35
C PRO A 44 -13.82 2.48 -13.73
N SER A 45 -12.93 3.21 -13.06
CA SER A 45 -11.47 3.08 -13.11
C SER A 45 -10.88 3.51 -11.77
N ILE A 46 -9.72 2.96 -11.43
CA ILE A 46 -8.96 3.32 -10.23
C ILE A 46 -7.60 3.84 -10.68
N PRO A 47 -7.20 5.07 -10.29
CA PRO A 47 -5.87 5.59 -10.58
C PRO A 47 -4.78 4.67 -10.02
N ALA A 48 -3.73 4.44 -10.80
CA ALA A 48 -2.57 3.68 -10.34
C ALA A 48 -1.45 4.62 -9.90
N TYR A 49 -0.70 4.24 -8.87
CA TYR A 49 0.60 4.84 -8.58
C TYR A 49 1.72 3.85 -8.91
N ALA A 50 2.82 4.36 -9.46
CA ALA A 50 3.97 3.51 -9.79
C ALA A 50 4.85 3.33 -8.54
N SER A 51 5.06 2.07 -8.17
CA SER A 51 5.80 1.72 -6.95
C SER A 51 7.23 1.28 -7.26
N GLY A 52 8.17 1.92 -6.58
CA GLY A 52 9.60 1.72 -6.68
C GLY A 52 10.28 2.70 -7.64
N LEU A 53 11.52 3.06 -7.33
CA LEU A 53 12.46 3.70 -8.25
C LEU A 53 13.81 2.99 -8.12
N PRO A 54 13.95 1.73 -8.61
CA PRO A 54 15.11 0.88 -8.34
C PRO A 54 16.30 1.24 -9.24
N ARG A 55 16.71 2.52 -9.24
CA ARG A 55 17.93 3.01 -9.90
C ARG A 55 19.01 3.30 -8.87
N ALA A 56 20.26 3.24 -9.31
CA ALA A 56 21.41 3.31 -8.42
C ALA A 56 21.61 4.74 -7.90
N SER A 57 21.51 5.74 -8.77
CA SER A 57 21.73 7.15 -8.44
C SER A 57 20.42 7.95 -8.37
N LEU A 58 20.44 9.05 -7.63
CA LEU A 58 19.31 9.97 -7.53
C LEU A 58 18.88 10.53 -8.90
N ALA A 59 19.85 10.89 -9.75
CA ALA A 59 19.57 11.40 -11.09
C ALA A 59 18.82 10.37 -11.96
N GLU A 60 19.23 9.10 -11.92
CA GLU A 60 18.54 8.04 -12.65
C GLU A 60 17.15 7.75 -12.08
N ARG A 61 16.94 7.90 -10.76
CA ARG A 61 15.61 7.76 -10.15
C ARG A 61 14.66 8.86 -10.59
N VAL A 62 15.13 10.11 -10.64
CA VAL A 62 14.35 11.24 -11.18
C VAL A 62 14.04 11.03 -12.66
N ALA A 63 15.00 10.55 -13.46
CA ALA A 63 14.77 10.21 -14.86
C ALA A 63 13.69 9.12 -15.01
N LEU A 64 13.76 8.04 -14.23
CA LEU A 64 12.75 6.99 -14.22
C LEU A 64 11.37 7.52 -13.78
N ALA A 65 11.30 8.44 -12.83
CA ALA A 65 10.05 9.07 -12.45
C ALA A 65 9.42 9.83 -13.64
N HIS A 66 10.21 10.56 -14.43
CA HIS A 66 9.71 11.19 -15.66
C HIS A 66 9.25 10.18 -16.72
N GLU A 67 9.95 9.04 -16.89
CA GLU A 67 9.52 7.96 -17.78
C GLU A 67 8.15 7.40 -17.35
N LEU A 68 7.95 7.21 -16.05
CA LEU A 68 6.66 6.76 -15.49
C LEU A 68 5.55 7.81 -15.70
N LEU A 69 5.85 9.10 -15.52
CA LEU A 69 4.88 10.16 -15.85
C LEU A 69 4.52 10.17 -17.34
N ALA A 70 5.49 9.93 -18.23
CA ALA A 70 5.26 9.83 -19.67
C ALA A 70 4.36 8.63 -20.04
N ARG A 71 4.35 7.57 -19.22
CA ARG A 71 3.42 6.43 -19.32
C ARG A 71 2.01 6.73 -18.77
N GLY A 72 1.79 7.92 -18.20
CA GLY A 72 0.48 8.37 -17.72
C GLY A 72 0.27 8.27 -16.20
N PHE A 73 1.28 7.82 -15.44
CA PHE A 73 1.20 7.86 -13.98
C PHE A 73 1.12 9.32 -13.50
N ARG A 74 0.39 9.54 -12.41
CA ARG A 74 0.27 10.84 -11.71
C ARG A 74 0.72 10.77 -10.25
N ALA A 75 1.17 9.58 -9.83
CA ALA A 75 1.62 9.31 -8.49
C ALA A 75 2.75 8.28 -8.52
N ILE A 76 3.74 8.45 -7.65
CA ILE A 76 4.89 7.55 -7.52
C ILE A 76 5.20 7.25 -6.04
N LYS A 77 5.70 6.05 -5.75
CA LYS A 77 6.21 5.68 -4.43
C LYS A 77 7.69 5.30 -4.54
N PHE A 78 8.54 5.91 -3.72
CA PHE A 78 9.92 5.46 -3.57
C PHE A 78 10.14 4.87 -2.18
N ALA A 79 11.12 3.98 -2.07
CA ALA A 79 11.45 3.35 -0.80
C ALA A 79 12.62 4.06 -0.13
N ALA A 80 12.49 4.31 1.18
CA ALA A 80 13.53 4.94 1.99
C ALA A 80 14.82 4.09 2.02
N VAL A 81 14.74 2.79 1.72
CA VAL A 81 15.88 1.85 1.75
C VAL A 81 16.02 1.12 0.40
N THR A 82 16.39 1.86 -0.63
CA THR A 82 16.44 1.42 -2.04
C THR A 82 17.80 0.89 -2.50
N SER A 83 18.87 0.95 -1.69
CA SER A 83 20.19 0.43 -2.10
C SER A 83 21.04 -0.11 -0.94
N ARG A 84 21.98 -1.03 -1.23
CA ARG A 84 23.01 -1.46 -0.26
C ARG A 84 23.82 -0.28 0.29
N GLN A 85 23.95 0.81 -0.46
CA GLN A 85 24.56 2.06 0.00
C GLN A 85 23.64 2.83 0.96
N SER A 86 22.33 2.88 0.74
CA SER A 86 21.35 3.44 1.70
C SER A 86 21.27 2.63 3.01
N ALA A 87 21.63 1.35 2.99
CA ALA A 87 21.74 0.55 4.21
C ALA A 87 23.03 0.82 5.00
N GLN A 88 24.09 1.32 4.35
CA GLN A 88 25.36 1.70 4.97
C GLN A 88 25.46 3.19 5.32
N GLN A 89 24.65 4.05 4.67
CA GLN A 89 24.61 5.50 4.87
C GLN A 89 23.22 6.03 5.25
N GLY A 90 22.29 5.17 5.66
CA GLY A 90 20.85 5.42 5.90
C GLY A 90 20.53 6.45 6.98
N SER A 91 21.02 7.65 6.78
CA SER A 91 20.69 8.84 7.52
C SER A 91 19.39 9.37 6.92
N HIS A 92 18.52 9.92 7.76
CA HIS A 92 17.32 10.62 7.31
C HIS A 92 17.60 11.63 6.19
N GLN A 93 18.83 12.18 6.15
CA GLN A 93 19.27 13.14 5.15
C GLN A 93 19.18 12.61 3.71
N SER A 94 19.58 11.36 3.43
CA SER A 94 19.56 10.85 2.04
C SER A 94 18.13 10.68 1.54
N VAL A 95 17.22 10.28 2.42
CA VAL A 95 15.79 10.11 2.12
C VAL A 95 15.12 11.47 1.88
N VAL A 96 15.45 12.45 2.70
CA VAL A 96 14.96 13.84 2.55
C VAL A 96 15.47 14.46 1.25
N GLU A 97 16.74 14.24 0.89
CA GLU A 97 17.33 14.70 -0.36
C GLU A 97 16.65 14.09 -1.59
N GLU A 98 16.32 12.80 -1.53
CA GLU A 98 15.58 12.13 -2.61
C GLU A 98 14.17 12.68 -2.78
N MET A 99 13.42 12.85 -1.68
CA MET A 99 12.11 13.49 -1.70
C MET A 99 12.18 14.91 -2.26
N ARG A 100 13.16 15.70 -1.82
CA ARG A 100 13.38 17.08 -2.29
C ARG A 100 13.59 17.10 -3.80
N ALA A 101 14.52 16.29 -4.31
CA ALA A 101 14.84 16.23 -5.72
C ALA A 101 13.65 15.76 -6.58
N LEU A 102 12.90 14.76 -6.11
CA LEU A 102 11.67 14.33 -6.80
C LEU A 102 10.62 15.43 -6.79
N ARG A 103 10.39 16.11 -5.67
CA ARG A 103 9.40 17.20 -5.59
C ARG A 103 9.78 18.38 -6.50
N GLU A 104 11.05 18.76 -6.53
CA GLU A 104 11.57 19.82 -7.42
C GLU A 104 11.43 19.46 -8.90
N ALA A 105 11.74 18.22 -9.27
CA ALA A 105 11.71 17.78 -10.67
C ALA A 105 10.29 17.53 -11.20
N LEU A 106 9.39 16.99 -10.37
CA LEU A 106 8.06 16.55 -10.78
C LEU A 106 6.98 17.62 -10.54
N GLY A 107 7.28 18.64 -9.74
CA GLY A 107 6.35 19.71 -9.38
C GLY A 107 5.34 19.31 -8.29
N ASN A 108 4.41 20.21 -8.00
CA ASN A 108 3.47 20.07 -6.87
C ASN A 108 2.20 19.27 -7.20
N GLU A 109 1.94 18.98 -8.47
CA GLU A 109 0.72 18.28 -8.93
C GLU A 109 0.88 16.75 -8.90
N ILE A 110 2.11 16.25 -8.82
CA ILE A 110 2.40 14.82 -8.79
C ILE A 110 2.39 14.35 -7.34
N GLU A 111 1.62 13.30 -7.04
CA GLU A 111 1.63 12.71 -5.71
C GLU A 111 2.89 11.87 -5.51
N ILE A 112 3.56 12.06 -4.37
CA ILE A 112 4.78 11.33 -4.03
C ILE A 112 4.55 10.65 -2.69
N MET A 113 4.65 9.33 -2.69
CA MET A 113 4.57 8.49 -1.50
C MET A 113 5.97 8.03 -1.09
N ILE A 114 6.12 7.67 0.18
CA ILE A 114 7.34 7.07 0.70
C ILE A 114 7.04 5.80 1.49
N ASP A 115 7.83 4.76 1.27
CA ASP A 115 7.82 3.50 2.02
C ASP A 115 9.03 3.40 2.95
N LEU A 116 8.79 3.27 4.26
CA LEU A 116 9.82 3.16 5.29
C LEU A 116 10.22 1.71 5.59
N HIS A 117 9.51 0.72 5.04
CA HIS A 117 9.75 -0.72 5.14
C HIS A 117 9.93 -1.24 6.58
N TRP A 118 9.22 -0.68 7.55
CA TRP A 118 9.28 -1.06 8.97
C TRP A 118 10.68 -0.97 9.61
N LYS A 119 11.63 -0.27 8.99
CA LYS A 119 13.05 -0.26 9.44
C LYS A 119 13.37 0.74 10.53
N TYR A 120 12.40 1.56 10.92
CA TYR A 120 12.61 2.64 11.89
C TYR A 120 11.94 2.32 13.22
N THR A 121 12.51 2.84 14.30
CA THR A 121 11.78 2.99 15.57
C THR A 121 10.70 4.05 15.41
N PRO A 122 9.63 4.07 16.25
CA PRO A 122 8.61 5.12 16.19
C PRO A 122 9.20 6.53 16.20
N THR A 123 10.14 6.82 17.10
CA THR A 123 10.83 8.12 17.17
C THR A 123 11.64 8.43 15.90
N GLY A 124 12.32 7.43 15.33
CA GLY A 124 13.04 7.58 14.06
C GLY A 124 12.10 7.92 12.90
N ALA A 125 10.99 7.20 12.80
CA ALA A 125 9.94 7.45 11.81
C ALA A 125 9.35 8.85 11.94
N ILE A 126 8.97 9.28 13.15
CA ILE A 126 8.47 10.64 13.42
C ILE A 126 9.49 11.69 12.96
N THR A 127 10.77 11.49 13.28
CA THR A 127 11.83 12.43 12.93
C THR A 127 11.98 12.56 11.41
N LEU A 128 12.01 11.43 10.70
CA LEU A 128 12.11 11.40 9.25
C LEU A 128 10.87 12.02 8.59
N ILE A 129 9.67 11.59 8.99
CA ILE A 129 8.41 12.04 8.37
C ILE A 129 8.25 13.55 8.56
N ARG A 130 8.55 14.12 9.74
CA ARG A 130 8.55 15.58 9.95
C ARG A 130 9.52 16.31 9.05
N ALA A 131 10.71 15.75 8.80
CA ALA A 131 11.66 16.34 7.86
C ALA A 131 11.17 16.30 6.39
N LEU A 132 10.24 15.39 6.07
CA LEU A 132 9.63 15.26 4.75
C LEU A 132 8.39 16.15 4.56
N GLU A 133 7.76 16.63 5.63
CA GLU A 133 6.54 17.46 5.60
C GLU A 133 6.62 18.65 4.62
N PRO A 134 7.73 19.42 4.52
CA PRO A 134 7.84 20.52 3.55
C PRO A 134 7.67 20.11 2.08
N TYR A 135 7.92 18.83 1.75
CA TYR A 135 7.81 18.29 0.40
C TYR A 135 6.48 17.59 0.14
N ARG A 136 5.56 17.62 1.12
CA ARG A 136 4.17 17.14 1.01
C ARG A 136 4.07 15.70 0.47
N PRO A 137 4.62 14.69 1.17
CA PRO A 137 4.31 13.30 0.86
C PRO A 137 2.80 13.05 0.95
N TYR A 138 2.26 12.27 0.02
CA TYR A 138 0.85 11.88 0.03
C TYR A 138 0.54 10.91 1.18
N PHE A 139 1.46 9.99 1.45
CA PHE A 139 1.49 9.16 2.66
C PHE A 139 2.92 8.69 2.98
N ALA A 140 3.11 8.25 4.22
CA ALA A 140 4.27 7.48 4.66
C ALA A 140 3.82 6.07 5.06
N GLU A 141 4.38 5.07 4.40
CA GLU A 141 4.02 3.65 4.54
C GLU A 141 4.98 2.91 5.48
N ALA A 142 4.46 1.91 6.19
CA ALA A 142 5.23 0.99 7.03
C ALA A 142 6.22 1.72 7.98
N PRO A 143 5.74 2.63 8.86
CA PRO A 143 6.61 3.58 9.56
C PRO A 143 7.56 2.91 10.56
N CYS A 144 7.11 1.88 11.26
CA CYS A 144 7.87 1.13 12.27
C CYS A 144 7.34 -0.31 12.32
N ALA A 145 7.93 -1.18 13.16
CA ALA A 145 7.61 -2.61 13.23
C ALA A 145 6.11 -2.95 13.14
N PRO A 146 5.72 -3.97 12.35
CA PRO A 146 4.32 -4.27 12.07
C PRO A 146 3.53 -4.73 13.32
N GLU A 147 4.22 -5.35 14.29
CA GLU A 147 3.63 -5.81 15.56
C GLU A 147 3.42 -4.68 16.58
N ASP A 148 4.14 -3.56 16.44
CA ASP A 148 4.13 -2.45 17.40
C ASP A 148 2.96 -1.48 17.14
N ILE A 149 1.75 -1.91 17.54
CA ILE A 149 0.52 -1.12 17.37
C ILE A 149 0.61 0.23 18.09
N ASP A 150 1.15 0.25 19.30
CA ASP A 150 1.26 1.48 20.10
C ASP A 150 2.31 2.43 19.50
N GLY A 151 3.43 1.90 18.99
CA GLY A 151 4.41 2.67 18.22
C GLY A 151 3.82 3.26 16.95
N GLN A 152 3.05 2.49 16.17
CA GLN A 152 2.37 3.01 14.98
C GLN A 152 1.37 4.12 15.33
N ALA A 153 0.63 3.98 16.43
CA ALA A 153 -0.27 5.01 16.94
C ALA A 153 0.49 6.28 17.37
N ASP A 154 1.64 6.13 18.03
CA ASP A 154 2.51 7.26 18.41
C ASP A 154 3.01 8.01 17.18
N VAL A 155 3.47 7.29 16.13
CA VAL A 155 3.85 7.94 14.87
C VAL A 155 2.69 8.73 14.28
N ALA A 156 1.53 8.09 14.10
CA ALA A 156 0.36 8.72 13.48
C ALA A 156 -0.16 9.94 14.27
N ALA A 157 0.00 9.97 15.59
CA ALA A 157 -0.39 11.09 16.44
C ALA A 157 0.57 12.29 16.36
N ASN A 158 1.81 12.08 15.89
CA ASN A 158 2.90 13.07 15.97
C ASN A 158 3.32 13.66 14.62
N VAL A 159 2.67 13.30 13.51
CA VAL A 159 2.97 13.80 12.16
C VAL A 159 1.69 14.23 11.46
N ILE A 160 1.80 15.15 10.49
CA ILE A 160 0.63 15.53 9.67
C ILE A 160 0.47 14.67 8.41
N VAL A 161 1.53 13.97 8.01
CA VAL A 161 1.53 13.08 6.84
C VAL A 161 0.70 11.85 7.16
N PRO A 162 -0.28 11.46 6.32
CA PRO A 162 -1.04 10.25 6.54
C PRO A 162 -0.15 9.02 6.62
N ILE A 163 -0.33 8.21 7.67
CA ILE A 163 0.32 6.90 7.79
C ILE A 163 -0.49 5.86 7.03
N ALA A 164 0.22 5.08 6.21
CA ALA A 164 -0.31 3.94 5.49
C ALA A 164 0.30 2.63 6.02
N GLY A 165 -0.48 1.56 6.00
CA GLY A 165 0.02 0.24 6.35
C GLY A 165 -1.04 -0.85 6.23
N GLY A 166 -0.60 -2.10 6.33
CA GLY A 166 -1.47 -3.27 6.38
C GLY A 166 -1.32 -4.28 5.27
N GLU A 167 -0.25 -4.21 4.48
CA GLU A 167 0.08 -5.24 3.50
C GLU A 167 0.28 -6.61 4.16
N GLU A 168 0.70 -6.64 5.42
CA GLU A 168 0.90 -7.84 6.23
C GLU A 168 -0.35 -8.28 7.02
N TRP A 169 -1.46 -7.53 6.96
CA TRP A 169 -2.68 -7.81 7.73
C TRP A 169 -3.70 -8.63 6.93
N SER A 170 -3.70 -9.94 7.17
CA SER A 170 -4.57 -10.90 6.49
C SER A 170 -6.05 -10.83 6.87
N THR A 171 -6.42 -10.25 8.03
CA THR A 171 -7.81 -10.30 8.52
C THR A 171 -8.28 -9.01 9.21
N VAL A 172 -9.61 -8.80 9.23
CA VAL A 172 -10.24 -7.71 10.00
C VAL A 172 -9.87 -7.70 11.48
N PHE A 173 -9.45 -8.83 12.05
CA PHE A 173 -9.05 -8.91 13.45
C PHE A 173 -7.66 -8.31 13.71
N GLN A 174 -6.78 -8.28 12.70
CA GLN A 174 -5.53 -7.53 12.76
C GLN A 174 -5.75 -6.04 12.49
N VAL A 175 -6.66 -5.70 11.58
CA VAL A 175 -6.96 -4.30 11.23
C VAL A 175 -7.71 -3.57 12.34
N ARG A 176 -8.72 -4.19 12.94
CA ARG A 176 -9.59 -3.57 13.96
C ARG A 176 -8.85 -2.90 15.13
N PRO A 177 -7.91 -3.55 15.84
CA PRO A 177 -7.21 -2.90 16.95
C PRO A 177 -6.37 -1.70 16.50
N ARG A 178 -5.83 -1.72 15.27
CA ARG A 178 -5.03 -0.63 14.71
C ARG A 178 -5.89 0.58 14.34
N LEU A 179 -7.06 0.33 13.76
CA LEU A 179 -8.05 1.37 13.52
C LEU A 179 -8.57 1.98 14.83
N ALA A 180 -8.88 1.14 15.84
CA ALA A 180 -9.30 1.61 17.16
C ALA A 180 -8.24 2.49 17.85
N ARG A 181 -6.95 2.23 17.59
CA ARG A 181 -5.81 3.02 18.07
C ARG A 181 -5.42 4.18 17.15
N ARG A 182 -6.10 4.33 16.00
CA ARG A 182 -5.80 5.34 14.97
C ARG A 182 -4.37 5.26 14.43
N CYS A 183 -3.82 4.06 14.29
CA CYS A 183 -2.46 3.82 13.79
C CYS A 183 -2.26 4.26 12.34
N VAL A 184 -3.33 4.29 11.53
CA VAL A 184 -3.24 4.57 10.09
C VAL A 184 -4.38 5.48 9.63
N GLY A 185 -4.07 6.33 8.64
CA GLY A 185 -5.05 7.07 7.85
C GLY A 185 -5.37 6.41 6.51
N ILE A 186 -4.60 5.39 6.13
CA ILE A 186 -4.78 4.54 4.94
C ILE A 186 -4.51 3.08 5.33
N VAL A 187 -5.43 2.17 5.02
CA VAL A 187 -5.18 0.72 5.10
C VAL A 187 -4.79 0.21 3.71
N GLN A 188 -3.77 -0.64 3.66
CA GLN A 188 -3.24 -1.19 2.41
C GLN A 188 -3.35 -2.72 2.37
N PRO A 189 -4.58 -3.28 2.26
CA PRO A 189 -4.72 -4.73 2.24
C PRO A 189 -4.07 -5.32 0.97
N GLU A 190 -3.46 -6.49 1.10
CA GLU A 190 -2.90 -7.27 -0.01
C GLU A 190 -3.76 -8.52 -0.22
N VAL A 191 -4.36 -8.66 -1.41
CA VAL A 191 -5.34 -9.72 -1.68
C VAL A 191 -4.70 -11.11 -1.61
N ALA A 192 -3.40 -11.22 -1.90
CA ALA A 192 -2.67 -12.47 -1.79
C ALA A 192 -2.57 -12.99 -0.33
N HIS A 193 -2.65 -12.09 0.65
CA HIS A 193 -2.62 -12.42 2.08
C HIS A 193 -4.02 -12.55 2.69
N THR A 194 -5.00 -11.84 2.14
CA THR A 194 -6.35 -11.75 2.72
C THR A 194 -7.35 -12.69 2.07
N GLY A 195 -7.17 -13.00 0.77
CA GLY A 195 -8.25 -13.47 -0.08
C GLY A 195 -9.27 -12.35 -0.32
N LEU A 196 -10.19 -12.55 -1.26
CA LEU A 196 -11.16 -11.52 -1.63
C LEU A 196 -12.18 -11.25 -0.50
N SER A 197 -12.56 -12.29 0.24
CA SER A 197 -13.50 -12.19 1.35
C SER A 197 -13.01 -11.25 2.46
N GLN A 198 -11.76 -11.41 2.93
CA GLN A 198 -11.21 -10.50 3.95
C GLN A 198 -10.80 -9.16 3.36
N PHE A 199 -10.32 -9.11 2.10
CA PHE A 199 -9.97 -7.87 1.42
C PHE A 199 -11.13 -6.87 1.45
N VAL A 200 -12.31 -7.29 0.99
CA VAL A 200 -13.52 -6.46 0.96
C VAL A 200 -14.04 -6.18 2.39
N ALA A 201 -13.91 -7.14 3.31
CA ALA A 201 -14.31 -6.91 4.71
C ALA A 201 -13.43 -5.88 5.42
N ILE A 202 -12.12 -5.87 5.14
CA ILE A 202 -11.16 -4.88 5.64
C ILE A 202 -11.52 -3.50 5.10
N GLY A 203 -11.81 -3.38 3.80
CA GLY A 203 -12.19 -2.09 3.24
C GLY A 203 -13.51 -1.56 3.78
N LYS A 204 -14.52 -2.42 3.98
CA LYS A 204 -15.77 -2.05 4.68
C LYS A 204 -15.50 -1.58 6.10
N LEU A 205 -14.60 -2.23 6.83
CA LEU A 205 -14.22 -1.82 8.18
C LEU A 205 -13.51 -0.46 8.18
N ALA A 206 -12.58 -0.22 7.26
CA ALA A 206 -11.89 1.07 7.11
C ALA A 206 -12.88 2.21 6.79
N ASP A 207 -13.86 1.95 5.92
CA ASP A 207 -14.91 2.91 5.55
C ASP A 207 -15.72 3.39 6.77
N THR A 208 -16.03 2.50 7.72
CA THR A 208 -16.74 2.88 8.97
C THR A 208 -15.99 3.90 9.83
N GLN A 209 -14.70 4.13 9.57
CA GLN A 209 -13.86 5.06 10.31
C GLN A 209 -13.28 6.17 9.44
N ALA A 210 -13.82 6.38 8.23
CA ALA A 210 -13.31 7.33 7.24
C ALA A 210 -11.82 7.14 6.91
N VAL A 211 -11.33 5.90 7.00
CA VAL A 211 -9.96 5.52 6.63
C VAL A 211 -9.96 5.08 5.17
N ARG A 212 -9.04 5.62 4.38
CA ARG A 212 -8.91 5.30 2.95
C ARG A 212 -8.36 3.89 2.76
N VAL A 213 -8.69 3.27 1.64
CA VAL A 213 -8.15 1.96 1.26
C VAL A 213 -7.31 2.14 0.00
N ILE A 214 -6.02 1.86 0.08
CA ILE A 214 -5.13 1.86 -1.09
C ILE A 214 -4.51 0.48 -1.15
N PRO A 215 -5.07 -0.46 -1.94
CA PRO A 215 -4.56 -1.82 -1.99
C PRO A 215 -3.06 -1.86 -2.27
N HIS A 216 -2.35 -2.62 -1.45
CA HIS A 216 -0.99 -3.04 -1.77
C HIS A 216 -1.05 -4.06 -2.89
N ALA A 217 -0.09 -4.01 -3.80
CA ALA A 217 0.00 -4.94 -4.91
C ALA A 217 1.47 -5.30 -5.17
N THR A 218 1.88 -6.42 -4.57
CA THR A 218 3.17 -7.07 -4.86
C THR A 218 3.25 -7.47 -6.34
N ILE A 219 4.47 -7.64 -6.89
CA ILE A 219 4.70 -8.40 -8.13
C ILE A 219 3.98 -9.75 -8.03
N GLY A 220 2.80 -9.81 -8.63
CA GLY A 220 1.89 -10.93 -8.54
C GLY A 220 1.46 -11.38 -9.93
N VAL A 221 1.17 -12.67 -10.05
CA VAL A 221 0.58 -13.27 -11.26
C VAL A 221 -0.77 -12.59 -11.55
N GLY A 222 -1.17 -12.48 -12.82
CA GLY A 222 -2.36 -11.73 -13.24
C GLY A 222 -3.67 -12.06 -12.49
N ILE A 223 -3.80 -13.24 -11.88
CA ILE A 223 -4.95 -13.63 -11.06
C ILE A 223 -5.08 -12.75 -9.80
N PHE A 224 -3.99 -12.54 -9.05
CA PHE A 224 -4.03 -11.72 -7.83
C PHE A 224 -4.33 -10.27 -8.18
N HIS A 225 -3.71 -9.74 -9.23
CA HIS A 225 -3.96 -8.38 -9.69
C HIS A 225 -5.42 -8.19 -10.10
N ALA A 226 -5.99 -9.12 -10.87
CA ALA A 226 -7.40 -9.09 -11.24
C ALA A 226 -8.33 -9.16 -10.01
N ALA A 227 -8.05 -10.05 -9.06
CA ALA A 227 -8.83 -10.16 -7.83
C ALA A 227 -8.78 -8.88 -6.99
N SER A 228 -7.58 -8.29 -6.84
CA SER A 228 -7.40 -7.02 -6.13
C SER A 228 -8.20 -5.90 -6.77
N LEU A 229 -8.13 -5.74 -8.10
CA LEU A 229 -8.88 -4.73 -8.84
C LEU A 229 -10.40 -4.92 -8.73
N LEU A 230 -10.90 -6.14 -8.86
CA LEU A 230 -12.34 -6.45 -8.73
C LEU A 230 -12.85 -6.17 -7.30
N GLY A 231 -12.06 -6.54 -6.29
CA GLY A 231 -12.35 -6.21 -4.90
C GLY A 231 -12.34 -4.70 -4.67
N ALA A 232 -11.29 -4.01 -5.15
CA ALA A 232 -11.10 -2.58 -5.02
C ALA A 232 -12.22 -1.78 -5.68
N ALA A 233 -12.66 -2.18 -6.87
CA ALA A 233 -13.74 -1.53 -7.58
C ALA A 233 -15.08 -1.61 -6.83
N SER A 234 -15.29 -2.61 -5.96
CA SER A 234 -16.51 -2.74 -5.15
C SER A 234 -16.53 -1.88 -3.88
N MET A 235 -15.37 -1.34 -3.47
CA MET A 235 -15.21 -0.57 -2.24
C MET A 235 -15.46 0.93 -2.49
N PRO A 236 -15.90 1.71 -1.49
CA PRO A 236 -16.31 3.11 -1.71
C PRO A 236 -15.18 4.14 -1.75
N ASN A 237 -14.04 3.88 -1.10
CA ASN A 237 -12.99 4.88 -0.86
C ASN A 237 -11.60 4.36 -1.27
N VAL A 238 -11.43 4.14 -2.58
CA VAL A 238 -10.17 3.67 -3.18
C VAL A 238 -9.57 4.74 -4.09
N PRO A 239 -8.74 5.68 -3.57
CA PRO A 239 -8.18 6.77 -4.37
C PRO A 239 -7.07 6.29 -5.32
N PHE A 240 -6.38 5.21 -4.96
CA PHE A 240 -5.32 4.62 -5.77
C PHE A 240 -5.28 3.10 -5.62
N HIS A 241 -4.69 2.43 -6.60
CA HIS A 241 -4.21 1.06 -6.52
C HIS A 241 -2.70 1.04 -6.81
N GLU A 242 -1.93 0.24 -6.08
CA GLU A 242 -0.51 0.10 -6.37
C GLU A 242 -0.26 -0.59 -7.71
N HIS A 243 0.76 -0.13 -8.43
CA HIS A 243 1.28 -0.79 -9.62
C HIS A 243 2.81 -0.91 -9.53
N GLN A 244 3.32 -2.14 -9.48
CA GLN A 244 4.76 -2.41 -9.50
C GLN A 244 5.24 -2.62 -10.94
N HIS A 245 6.00 -1.65 -11.44
CA HIS A 245 6.53 -1.55 -12.80
C HIS A 245 7.69 -2.53 -13.16
N SER A 246 7.70 -3.78 -12.66
CA SER A 246 8.85 -4.72 -12.89
C SER A 246 8.52 -6.15 -13.38
N VAL A 247 9.51 -6.70 -14.11
CA VAL A 247 9.71 -7.98 -14.86
C VAL A 247 8.82 -8.33 -16.06
N PHE A 248 7.62 -7.79 -16.23
CA PHE A 248 6.75 -8.16 -17.37
C PHE A 248 6.55 -7.08 -18.43
N ASP A 249 7.02 -5.86 -18.19
CA ASP A 249 6.88 -4.71 -19.10
C ASP A 249 7.98 -4.65 -20.19
N ALA A 250 8.60 -5.79 -20.51
CA ALA A 250 9.65 -5.90 -21.54
C ALA A 250 9.05 -6.11 -22.94
#